data_AF-A0AA96N4U0-F1
#
_entry.id   AF-A0AA96N4U0-F1
#
_cell.length_a   1.000
_cell.length_b   1.000
_cell.length_c   1.000
_cell.angle_alpha   90.00
_cell.angle_beta   90.00
_cell.angle_gamma   90.00
#
_symmetry.space_group_name_H-M   'P 1'
#
loop_
_entity.id
_entity.type
_entity.pdbx_description
1 polymer ?
#
loop_
_entity_poly.entity_id
_entity_poly.type
_entity_poly.pdbx_seq_one_letter_code
_entity_poly.pdbx_strand_id
1 'polypeptide(L)' 'MKPISKKNKKPILILMIILLFIAGLLDIKYEGLFFQLLPDFIQSYLAGVF' A
#
# COMPACT_ATOMS: atom_id res chain seq x y z
N MET A 1 -28.51 23.50 2.85
CA MET A 1 -27.32 22.63 2.65
C MET A 1 -27.70 21.21 3.04
N LYS A 2 -27.85 20.29 2.07
CA LYS A 2 -28.18 18.88 2.37
C LYS A 2 -26.92 18.19 2.92
N PRO A 3 -26.96 17.53 4.09
CA PRO A 3 -25.79 16.80 4.58
C PRO A 3 -25.55 15.64 3.61
N ILE A 4 -24.42 15.69 2.89
CA ILE A 4 -23.92 14.58 2.09
C ILE A 4 -23.83 13.38 3.03
N SER A 5 -24.73 12.44 2.79
CA SER A 5 -25.04 11.33 3.67
C SER A 5 -23.76 10.62 4.13
N LYS A 6 -23.56 10.52 5.45
CA LYS A 6 -22.45 9.79 6.12
C LYS A 6 -22.32 8.31 5.68
N LYS A 7 -23.23 7.80 4.85
CA LYS A 7 -23.34 6.41 4.40
C LYS A 7 -22.23 5.97 3.45
N ASN A 8 -21.53 6.90 2.78
CA ASN A 8 -20.54 6.59 1.73
C ASN A 8 -19.08 6.53 2.21
N LYS A 9 -18.82 6.66 3.52
CA LYS A 9 -17.45 6.63 4.06
C LYS A 9 -16.80 5.24 4.03
N LYS A 10 -17.61 4.18 4.14
CA LYS A 10 -17.14 2.78 4.14
C LYS A 10 -16.44 2.36 2.83
N PRO A 11 -17.01 2.58 1.62
CA PRO A 11 -16.33 2.20 0.38
C PRO A 11 -15.06 3.00 0.11
N ILE A 12 -15.00 4.27 0.53
CA ILE A 12 -13.80 5.10 0.38
C ILE A 12 -12.65 4.56 1.25
N LEU A 13 -12.95 4.13 2.48
CA LEU A 13 -11.95 3.52 3.36
C LEU A 13 -11.39 2.22 2.75
N ILE A 14 -12.27 1.38 2.20
CA ILE A 14 -11.87 0.13 1.53
C ILE A 14 -10.98 0.44 0.31
N LEU A 15 -11.35 1.44 -0.49
CA LEU A 15 -10.56 1.88 -1.64
C LEU A 15 -9.17 2.37 -1.22
N MET A 16 -9.06 3.16 -0.16
CA MET A 16 -7.78 3.63 0.35
C MET A 16 -6.89 2.46 0.80
N ILE A 17 -7.46 1.46 1.49
CA ILE A 17 -6.72 0.28 1.91
C ILE A 17 -6.17 -0.47 0.69
N ILE A 18 -7.01 -0.71 -0.32
CA ILE A 18 -6.60 -1.40 -1.56
C ILE A 18 -5.47 -0.63 -2.25
N LEU A 19 -5.59 0.69 -2.38
CA LEU A 19 -4.54 1.52 -2.97
C LEU A 19 -3.22 1.44 -2.20
N LEU A 20 -3.28 1.38 -0.86
CA LEU A 20 -2.11 1.26 -0.01
C LEU A 20 -1.39 -0.09 -0.21
N PHE A 21 -2.16 -1.18 -0.34
CA PHE A 21 -1.61 -2.50 -0.67
C PHE A 21 -0.97 -2.54 -2.06
N ILE A 22 -1.64 -1.98 -3.07
CA ILE A 22 -1.09 -1.95 -4.43
C ILE A 22 0.19 -1.13 -4.46
N ALA A 23 0.20 0.05 -3.84
CA ALA A 23 1.39 0.91 -3.78
C ALA A 23 2.55 0.21 -3.04
N GLY A 24 2.28 -0.46 -1.91
CA GLY A 24 3.30 -1.19 -1.17
C GLY A 24 3.87 -2.38 -1.95
N LEU A 25 3.01 -3.16 -2.62
CA LEU A 25 3.45 -4.27 -3.47
C LEU A 25 4.27 -3.78 -4.67
N LEU A 26 3.86 -2.65 -5.26
CA LEU A 26 4.59 -2.03 -6.36
C LEU A 26 5.96 -1.53 -5.89
N ASP A 27 6.03 -0.87 -4.74
CA ASP A 27 7.29 -0.37 -4.18
C ASP A 27 8.25 -1.53 -3.89
N ILE A 28 7.78 -2.65 -3.33
CA ILE A 28 8.60 -3.84 -3.11
C ILE A 28 9.10 -4.44 -4.43
N LYS A 29 8.22 -4.59 -5.43
CA LYS A 29 8.58 -5.22 -6.72
C LYS A 29 9.62 -4.42 -7.52
N TYR A 30 9.56 -3.09 -7.44
CA TYR A 30 10.43 -2.21 -8.22
C TYR A 30 11.57 -1.61 -7.37
N GLU A 31 11.89 -2.23 -6.22
CA GLU A 31 12.94 -1.77 -5.30
C GLU A 31 12.82 -0.28 -4.96
N GLY A 32 11.60 0.16 -4.70
CA GLY A 32 11.24 1.54 -4.42
C GLY A 32 11.78 2.06 -3.09
N LEU A 33 11.41 3.29 -2.74
CA LEU A 33 11.99 4.01 -1.60
C LEU A 33 11.73 3.28 -0.28
N PHE A 34 10.53 2.73 -0.09
CA PHE A 34 10.23 1.98 1.13
C PHE A 34 10.98 0.66 1.17
N PHE A 35 11.14 -0.01 0.02
CA PHE A 35 11.95 -1.23 -0.08
C PHE A 35 13.40 -0.98 0.30
N GLN A 36 14.02 0.09 -0.19
CA GLN A 36 15.41 0.46 0.14
C GLN A 36 15.59 0.87 1.60
N LEU A 37 14.52 1.36 2.25
CA LEU A 37 14.49 1.66 3.67
C LEU A 37 14.35 0.41 4.55
N LEU A 38 14.00 -0.75 3.97
CA LEU A 38 13.93 -2.01 4.73
C LEU A 38 15.35 -2.45 5.13
N PRO A 39 15.49 -3.17 6.25
CA PRO A 39 16.75 -3.82 6.60
C PRO A 39 17.20 -4.83 5.52
N ASP A 40 18.51 -4.97 5.34
CA ASP A 40 19.14 -5.81 4.29
C ASP A 40 18.63 -7.26 4.29
N PHE A 41 18.37 -7.85 5.47
CA PHE A 41 17.82 -9.20 5.58
C PHE A 41 16.43 -9.32 4.95
N ILE A 42 15.59 -8.30 5.10
CA ILE A 42 14.23 -8.28 4.54
C ILE A 42 14.29 -8.01 3.04
N GLN A 43 15.17 -7.11 2.60
CA GLN A 43 15.40 -6.88 1.17
C GLN A 43 15.85 -8.16 0.47
N SER A 44 16.84 -8.86 1.03
CA SER A 44 17.37 -10.11 0.49
C SER A 44 16.33 -11.23 0.45
N TYR A 45 15.49 -11.32 1.49
CA TYR A 45 14.39 -12.29 1.52
C TYR A 45 13.34 -12.00 0.44
N LEU A 46 12.95 -10.74 0.28
CA LEU A 46 11.94 -10.33 -0.69
C LEU A 46 12.45 -10.39 -2.13
N ALA A 47 13.71 -10.05 -2.39
CA ALA A 47 14.36 -10.20 -3.70
C ALA A 47 14.54 -11.67 -4.11
N GLY A 48 14.50 -12.61 -3.17
CA GLY A 48 14.44 -14.04 -3.46
C GLY A 48 13.03 -14.54 -3.79
N VAL A 49 11.99 -13.76 -3.49
CA VAL A 49 10.57 -14.13 -3.67
C VAL A 49 9.94 -13.43 -4.89
N PHE A 50 10.36 -12.21 -5.21
CA PHE A 50 9.92 -11.42 -6.37
C PHE A 50 10.95 -11.46 -7.50
#